data_AF-A0A2G5EFX4-F1
#
_entry.id   AF-A0A2G5EFX4-F1
#
_cell.length_a   1.000
_cell.length_b   1.000
_cell.length_c   1.000
_cell.angle_alpha   90.00
_cell.angle_beta   90.00
_cell.angle_gamma   90.00
#
_symmetry.space_group_name_H-M   'P 1'
#
loop_
_entity.id
_entity.type
_entity.pdbx_description
1 polymer ?
#
loop_
_entity_poly.entity_id
_entity_poly.type
_entity_poly.pdbx_seq_one_letter_code
_entity_poly.pdbx_strand_id
1 'polypeptide(L)'
;MFQQLFHFHYMLIHAGGDEQQATSNWKGYFSISSYKEYFNVDTDVVLDRIKSSFYPIHGDFFGKINNNPDLYGMVWISTSLIFVIAALGNCATYLMHKRSDNSILWSFDVNYLNVAACAVYGYAVLTPAAFYFLLQYLGSTASLVRFWCMWGYSLFIFIPTAFLLLIPVEFLRWVIILIAGSASASFVALNLKSYIQGNDLTLLLVTSLVLQFALALFIKIWFFP
;
A
#
# COMPACT_ATOMS: atom_id res chain seq x y z
N MET A 1 4.46 53.06 45.49
CA MET A 1 3.19 52.35 45.78
C MET A 1 2.34 52.10 44.53
N PHE A 2 2.30 53.00 43.53
CA PHE A 2 1.53 52.79 42.28
C PHE A 2 2.14 51.82 41.24
N GLN A 3 3.44 51.51 41.30
CA GLN A 3 4.09 50.55 40.39
C GLN A 3 3.85 49.07 40.74
N GLN A 4 3.55 48.76 42.01
CA GLN A 4 3.26 47.37 42.44
C GLN A 4 1.82 46.93 42.10
N LEU A 5 0.86 47.87 42.02
CA LEU A 5 -0.53 47.55 41.66
C LEU A 5 -0.67 47.18 40.17
N PHE A 6 0.08 47.85 39.29
CA PHE A 6 0.10 47.52 37.86
C PHE A 6 0.73 46.15 37.59
N HIS A 7 1.76 45.78 38.34
CA HIS A 7 2.43 44.49 38.16
C HIS A 7 1.57 43.30 38.61
N PHE A 8 0.70 43.49 39.61
CA PHE A 8 -0.24 42.47 40.08
C PHE A 8 -1.45 42.31 39.14
N HIS A 9 -1.92 43.41 38.54
CA HIS A 9 -2.97 43.38 37.52
C HIS A 9 -2.50 42.73 36.20
N TYR A 10 -1.25 43.00 35.79
CA TYR A 10 -0.66 42.35 34.60
C TYR A 10 -0.47 40.83 34.78
N MET A 11 -0.17 40.38 35.99
CA MET A 11 0.02 38.96 36.30
C MET A 11 -1.30 38.18 36.37
N LEU A 12 -2.39 38.81 36.84
CA LEU A 12 -3.74 38.21 36.85
C LEU A 12 -4.35 38.10 35.44
N ILE A 13 -4.03 39.03 34.53
CA ILE A 13 -4.51 38.96 33.13
C ILE A 13 -3.76 37.88 32.34
N HIS A 14 -2.49 37.61 32.65
CA HIS A 14 -1.72 36.54 32.00
C HIS A 14 -1.86 35.15 32.65
N ALA A 15 -2.46 35.04 33.84
CA ALA A 15 -2.74 33.76 34.49
C ALA A 15 -4.08 33.12 34.04
N GLY A 16 -4.90 33.84 33.26
CA GLY A 16 -6.22 33.39 32.81
C GLY A 16 -6.29 32.84 31.38
N GLY A 17 -5.14 32.51 30.77
CA GLY A 17 -5.05 32.12 29.35
C GLY A 17 -4.78 30.64 29.08
N ASP A 18 -4.69 29.79 30.11
CA ASP A 18 -4.51 28.34 29.97
C ASP A 18 -5.86 27.60 29.95
N GLU A 19 -6.78 28.04 29.10
CA GLU A 19 -7.78 27.11 28.55
C GLU A 19 -7.22 26.54 27.25
N GLN A 20 -6.21 25.68 27.41
CA GLN A 20 -6.02 24.55 26.50
C GLN A 20 -7.33 23.77 26.55
N GLN A 21 -8.25 24.14 25.67
CA GLN A 21 -9.41 23.35 25.34
C GLN A 21 -8.89 22.06 24.73
N ALA A 22 -8.62 21.08 25.61
CA ALA A 22 -8.48 19.67 25.32
C ALA A 22 -9.84 19.17 24.79
N THR A 23 -10.25 19.70 23.65
CA THR A 23 -11.47 19.35 22.95
C THR A 23 -11.20 18.04 22.24
N SER A 24 -11.29 16.96 23.01
CA SER A 24 -11.38 15.58 22.55
C SER A 24 -10.33 15.21 21.49
N ASN A 25 -9.22 14.61 21.92
CA ASN A 25 -8.23 13.94 21.06
C ASN A 25 -8.89 13.11 19.92
N TRP A 26 -10.08 12.57 20.16
CA TRP A 26 -10.94 11.86 19.21
C TRP A 26 -11.38 12.65 17.97
N LYS A 27 -11.65 13.96 18.07
CA LYS A 27 -11.98 14.79 16.90
C LYS A 27 -10.78 14.93 15.95
N GLY A 28 -9.56 14.88 16.47
CA GLY A 28 -8.33 14.93 15.67
C GLY A 28 -8.15 13.66 14.82
N TYR A 29 -8.46 12.47 15.35
CA TYR A 29 -8.34 11.20 14.62
C TYR A 29 -9.39 11.01 13.52
N PHE A 30 -10.59 11.58 13.65
CA PHE A 30 -11.65 11.50 12.63
C PHE A 30 -11.83 12.78 11.80
N SER A 31 -10.96 13.77 11.99
CA SER A 31 -11.01 15.00 11.20
C SER A 31 -10.42 14.75 9.81
N ILE A 32 -11.18 15.13 8.77
CA ILE A 32 -10.69 15.15 7.38
C ILE A 32 -9.37 15.94 7.28
N SER A 33 -9.18 16.97 8.13
CA SER A 33 -8.01 17.83 8.10
C SER A 33 -6.71 17.09 8.46
N SER A 34 -6.78 16.07 9.32
CA SER A 34 -5.62 15.28 9.73
C SER A 34 -5.15 14.31 8.65
N TYR A 35 -6.03 13.93 7.72
CA TYR A 35 -5.69 13.03 6.61
C TYR A 35 -5.25 13.76 5.34
N LYS A 36 -5.60 15.04 5.19
CA LYS A 36 -5.27 15.84 3.98
C LYS A 36 -3.78 15.81 3.64
N GLU A 37 -2.92 15.85 4.65
CA GLU A 37 -1.47 15.83 4.47
C GLU A 37 -1.00 14.56 3.74
N TYR A 38 -1.57 13.39 4.05
CA TYR A 38 -1.24 12.10 3.42
C TYR A 38 -1.71 11.95 1.97
N PHE A 39 -2.55 12.86 1.48
CA PHE A 39 -3.03 12.91 0.09
C PHE A 39 -2.48 14.11 -0.68
N ASN A 40 -1.72 14.99 -0.02
CA ASN A 40 -1.08 16.15 -0.65
C ASN A 40 0.32 15.76 -1.14
N VAL A 41 0.38 15.04 -2.26
CA VAL A 41 1.62 14.47 -2.81
C VAL A 41 1.88 15.01 -4.21
N ASP A 42 3.11 15.45 -4.46
CA ASP A 42 3.55 15.86 -5.78
C ASP A 42 3.75 14.66 -6.71
N THR A 43 3.43 14.85 -7.99
CA THR A 43 3.57 13.80 -9.03
C THR A 43 5.00 13.24 -9.11
N ASP A 44 6.01 14.09 -8.96
CA ASP A 44 7.43 13.68 -9.03
C ASP A 44 7.80 12.71 -7.90
N VAL A 45 7.24 12.93 -6.70
CA VAL A 45 7.43 12.04 -5.54
C VAL A 45 6.79 10.68 -5.80
N VAL A 46 5.58 10.66 -6.37
CA VAL A 46 4.90 9.40 -6.73
C VAL A 46 5.69 8.64 -7.80
N LEU A 47 6.21 9.32 -8.81
CA LEU A 47 7.02 8.71 -9.87
C LEU A 47 8.33 8.13 -9.34
N ASP A 48 9.01 8.83 -8.43
CA ASP A 48 10.23 8.31 -7.80
C ASP A 48 9.96 7.07 -6.94
N ARG A 49 8.82 7.04 -6.22
CA ARG A 49 8.35 5.87 -5.45
C ARG A 49 8.00 4.68 -6.34
N ILE A 50 7.35 4.93 -7.48
CA ILE A 50 7.07 3.90 -8.50
C ILE A 50 8.38 3.36 -9.07
N LYS A 51 9.32 4.21 -9.46
CA LYS A 51 10.64 3.78 -9.97
C LYS A 51 11.38 2.92 -8.95
N SER A 52 11.31 3.29 -7.67
CA SER A 52 11.89 2.52 -6.56
C SER A 52 11.25 1.15 -6.40
N SER A 53 9.98 0.98 -6.79
CA SER A 53 9.27 -0.31 -6.76
C SER A 53 9.78 -1.28 -7.84
N PHE A 54 10.26 -0.77 -8.99
CA PHE A 54 10.90 -1.59 -10.03
C PHE A 54 12.37 -1.88 -9.75
N TYR A 55 13.08 -0.92 -9.17
CA TYR A 55 14.53 -0.99 -8.93
C TYR A 55 14.86 -0.79 -7.45
N PRO A 56 14.60 -1.80 -6.60
CA PRO A 56 14.76 -1.67 -5.16
C PRO A 56 16.23 -1.67 -4.69
N ILE A 57 17.18 -1.95 -5.59
CA ILE A 57 18.62 -2.14 -5.26
C ILE A 57 19.33 -0.81 -4.93
N HIS A 58 18.79 0.34 -5.37
CA HIS A 58 19.50 1.64 -5.27
C HIS A 58 18.82 2.69 -4.37
N GLY A 59 17.76 2.36 -3.64
CA GLY A 59 17.00 3.36 -2.87
C GLY A 59 16.52 2.88 -1.52
N ASP A 60 16.85 3.62 -0.46
CA ASP A 60 16.20 3.52 0.85
C ASP A 60 14.79 4.15 0.76
N PHE A 61 13.79 3.35 0.40
CA PHE A 61 12.40 3.84 0.32
C PHE A 61 11.92 4.34 1.67
N PHE A 62 12.34 3.70 2.77
CA PHE A 62 12.00 4.15 4.11
C PHE A 62 12.55 5.54 4.42
N GLY A 63 13.77 5.85 4.01
CA GLY A 63 14.34 7.19 4.04
C GLY A 63 13.51 8.20 3.24
N LYS A 64 13.05 7.81 2.04
CA LYS A 64 12.22 8.67 1.16
C LYS A 64 10.81 8.94 1.69
N ILE A 65 10.24 8.03 2.49
CA ILE A 65 8.91 8.22 3.10
C ILE A 65 8.98 8.74 4.54
N ASN A 66 10.16 8.88 5.13
CA ASN A 66 10.29 9.24 6.55
C ASN A 66 9.73 10.64 6.84
N ASN A 67 9.86 11.57 5.89
CA ASN A 67 9.45 12.96 6.06
C ASN A 67 8.05 13.27 5.50
N ASN A 68 7.50 12.42 4.62
CA ASN A 68 6.16 12.62 4.04
C ASN A 68 5.55 11.29 3.53
N PRO A 69 5.13 10.38 4.43
CA PRO A 69 4.46 9.14 4.00
C PRO A 69 3.09 9.46 3.42
N ASP A 70 2.61 8.69 2.44
CA ASP A 70 1.32 8.96 1.79
C ASP A 70 0.38 7.75 1.82
N LEU A 71 -0.93 8.02 1.71
CA LEU A 71 -1.96 7.01 1.50
C LEU A 71 -2.46 6.99 0.04
N TYR A 72 -1.98 7.92 -0.79
CA TYR A 72 -2.32 8.03 -2.20
C TYR A 72 -1.96 6.75 -2.95
N GLY A 73 -0.73 6.24 -2.77
CA GLY A 73 -0.27 5.01 -3.39
C GLY A 73 -1.16 3.82 -3.03
N MET A 74 -1.46 3.62 -1.75
CA MET A 74 -2.34 2.53 -1.32
C MET A 74 -3.72 2.60 -1.98
N VAL A 75 -4.38 3.76 -1.97
CA VAL A 75 -5.73 3.89 -2.51
C VAL A 75 -5.70 3.78 -4.04
N TRP A 76 -4.92 4.59 -4.73
CA TRP A 76 -4.97 4.69 -6.19
C TRP A 76 -4.35 3.50 -6.91
N ILE A 77 -3.22 2.97 -6.43
CA ILE A 77 -2.57 1.81 -7.05
C ILE A 77 -3.45 0.58 -6.88
N SER A 78 -3.99 0.34 -5.68
CA SER A 78 -4.89 -0.79 -5.43
C SER A 78 -6.15 -0.72 -6.28
N THR A 79 -6.79 0.46 -6.33
CA THR A 79 -8.01 0.68 -7.14
C THR A 79 -7.73 0.42 -8.63
N SER A 80 -6.62 0.96 -9.14
CA SER A 80 -6.22 0.75 -10.53
C SER A 80 -5.95 -0.71 -10.83
N LEU A 81 -5.25 -1.40 -9.93
CA LEU A 81 -4.97 -2.84 -10.06
C LEU A 81 -6.27 -3.65 -10.10
N ILE A 82 -7.23 -3.37 -9.20
CA ILE A 82 -8.55 -4.03 -9.17
C ILE A 82 -9.25 -3.92 -10.52
N PHE A 83 -9.37 -2.72 -11.06
CA PHE A 83 -10.01 -2.50 -12.36
C PHE A 83 -9.26 -3.21 -13.49
N VAL A 84 -7.93 -3.11 -13.50
CA VAL A 84 -7.11 -3.69 -14.57
C VAL A 84 -7.17 -5.21 -14.55
N ILE A 85 -7.01 -5.89 -13.42
CA ILE A 85 -7.08 -7.36 -13.37
C ILE A 85 -8.49 -7.88 -13.66
N ALA A 86 -9.54 -7.19 -13.21
CA ALA A 86 -10.91 -7.59 -13.49
C ALA A 86 -11.25 -7.45 -14.98
N ALA A 87 -10.87 -6.33 -15.60
CA ALA A 87 -11.11 -6.06 -17.02
C ALA A 87 -10.25 -6.96 -17.92
N LEU A 88 -8.94 -7.04 -17.66
CA LEU A 88 -8.03 -7.84 -18.47
C LEU A 88 -8.20 -9.33 -18.25
N GLY A 89 -8.60 -9.78 -17.05
CA GLY A 89 -8.96 -11.18 -16.81
C GLY A 89 -10.17 -11.61 -17.63
N ASN A 90 -11.23 -10.80 -17.64
CA ASN A 90 -12.37 -11.01 -18.54
C ASN A 90 -11.95 -11.02 -20.02
N CYS A 91 -11.09 -10.08 -20.42
CA CYS A 91 -10.54 -10.03 -21.78
C CYS A 91 -9.73 -11.29 -22.13
N ALA A 92 -8.91 -11.80 -21.21
CA ALA A 92 -8.12 -13.00 -21.40
C ALA A 92 -9.02 -14.23 -21.63
N THR A 93 -10.08 -14.39 -20.83
CA THR A 93 -11.08 -15.45 -21.01
C THR A 93 -11.79 -15.34 -22.36
N TYR A 94 -12.16 -14.13 -22.78
CA TYR A 94 -12.75 -13.90 -24.10
C TYR A 94 -11.80 -14.29 -25.24
N LEU A 95 -10.53 -13.92 -25.16
CA LEU A 95 -9.53 -14.26 -26.18
C LEU A 95 -9.27 -15.77 -26.28
N MET A 96 -9.26 -16.46 -25.13
CA MET A 96 -9.15 -17.93 -25.10
C MET A 96 -10.39 -18.59 -25.70
N HIS A 97 -11.57 -18.07 -25.38
CA HIS A 97 -12.85 -18.56 -25.90
C HIS A 97 -12.89 -18.47 -27.43
N LYS A 98 -12.58 -17.29 -27.97
CA LYS A 98 -12.55 -17.04 -29.42
C LYS A 98 -11.56 -17.95 -30.18
N ARG A 99 -10.54 -18.46 -29.50
CA ARG A 99 -9.53 -19.36 -30.09
C ARG A 99 -9.95 -20.84 -30.04
N SER A 100 -10.80 -21.22 -29.08
CA SER A 100 -11.06 -22.64 -28.76
C SER A 100 -12.26 -23.23 -29.48
N ASP A 101 -13.40 -22.53 -29.60
CA ASP A 101 -14.54 -22.90 -30.46
C ASP A 101 -15.64 -21.81 -30.45
N ASN A 102 -16.35 -21.61 -31.56
CA ASN A 102 -17.37 -20.55 -31.72
C ASN A 102 -18.77 -20.94 -31.20
N SER A 103 -18.91 -22.12 -30.58
CA SER A 103 -20.20 -22.77 -30.32
C SER A 103 -20.89 -22.36 -29.01
N ILE A 104 -20.20 -21.63 -28.12
CA ILE A 104 -20.74 -21.20 -26.81
C ILE A 104 -20.72 -19.66 -26.74
N LEU A 105 -21.77 -19.04 -26.21
CA LEU A 105 -21.83 -17.60 -25.98
C LEU A 105 -20.93 -17.22 -24.79
N TRP A 106 -19.92 -16.39 -25.03
CA TRP A 106 -19.10 -15.82 -23.96
C TRP A 106 -19.89 -14.73 -23.22
N SER A 107 -19.84 -14.74 -21.89
CA SER A 107 -20.44 -13.73 -21.03
C SER A 107 -19.40 -13.07 -20.13
N PHE A 108 -19.53 -11.77 -19.93
CA PHE A 108 -18.71 -11.02 -18.97
C PHE A 108 -19.04 -11.44 -17.53
N ASP A 109 -18.01 -11.79 -16.75
CA ASP A 109 -18.14 -12.16 -15.35
C ASP A 109 -17.87 -10.96 -14.43
N VAL A 110 -18.96 -10.41 -13.88
CA VAL A 110 -18.92 -9.31 -12.90
C VAL A 110 -18.26 -9.71 -11.59
N ASN A 111 -18.20 -11.00 -11.26
CA ASN A 111 -17.60 -11.50 -10.03
C ASN A 111 -16.09 -11.24 -9.98
N TYR A 112 -15.43 -11.10 -11.13
CA TYR A 112 -14.01 -10.73 -11.20
C TYR A 112 -13.75 -9.41 -10.46
N LEU A 113 -14.62 -8.42 -10.61
CA LEU A 113 -14.46 -7.13 -9.92
C LEU A 113 -14.59 -7.28 -8.40
N ASN A 114 -15.56 -8.08 -7.94
CA ASN A 114 -15.79 -8.32 -6.52
C ASN A 114 -14.60 -9.06 -5.88
N VAL A 115 -14.17 -10.15 -6.50
CA VAL A 115 -13.02 -10.94 -6.01
C VAL A 115 -11.74 -10.10 -6.03
N ALA A 116 -11.50 -9.31 -7.08
CA ALA A 116 -10.36 -8.41 -7.17
C ALA A 116 -10.40 -7.38 -6.03
N ALA A 117 -11.54 -6.74 -5.80
CA ALA A 117 -11.69 -5.73 -4.76
C ALA A 117 -11.42 -6.31 -3.37
N CYS A 118 -12.04 -7.45 -3.04
CA CYS A 118 -11.83 -8.12 -1.76
C CYS A 118 -10.37 -8.54 -1.57
N ALA A 119 -9.76 -9.18 -2.58
CA ALA A 119 -8.40 -9.68 -2.46
C ALA A 119 -7.36 -8.55 -2.37
N VAL A 120 -7.43 -7.56 -3.28
CA VAL A 120 -6.41 -6.51 -3.36
C VAL A 120 -6.53 -5.53 -2.19
N TYR A 121 -7.74 -5.03 -1.85
CA TYR A 121 -7.87 -4.16 -0.68
C TYR A 121 -7.66 -4.91 0.63
N GLY A 122 -8.17 -6.14 0.74
CA GLY A 122 -7.92 -7.00 1.90
C GLY A 122 -6.42 -7.17 2.12
N TYR A 123 -5.68 -7.49 1.07
CA TYR A 123 -4.22 -7.60 1.13
C TYR A 123 -3.53 -6.28 1.47
N ALA A 124 -3.89 -5.18 0.79
CA ALA A 124 -3.26 -3.87 0.93
C ALA A 124 -3.49 -3.25 2.32
N VAL A 125 -4.61 -3.58 2.99
CA VAL A 125 -4.95 -3.05 4.31
C VAL A 125 -4.52 -3.99 5.43
N LEU A 126 -4.92 -5.27 5.37
CA LEU A 126 -4.76 -6.21 6.48
C LEU A 126 -3.31 -6.64 6.65
N THR A 127 -2.58 -6.88 5.56
CA THR A 127 -1.19 -7.34 5.63
C THR A 127 -0.29 -6.33 6.35
N PRO A 128 -0.15 -5.07 5.89
CA PRO A 128 0.67 -4.08 6.60
C PRO A 128 0.17 -3.79 8.02
N ALA A 129 -1.14 -3.85 8.28
CA ALA A 129 -1.68 -3.71 9.63
C ALA A 129 -1.23 -4.86 10.56
N ALA A 130 -1.25 -6.10 10.08
CA ALA A 130 -0.76 -7.25 10.86
C ALA A 130 0.74 -7.12 11.19
N PHE A 131 1.56 -6.71 10.22
CA PHE A 131 2.98 -6.42 10.44
C PHE A 131 3.19 -5.29 11.45
N TYR A 132 2.40 -4.22 11.37
CA TYR A 132 2.43 -3.11 12.32
C TYR A 132 2.12 -3.58 13.75
N PHE A 133 1.02 -4.31 13.96
CA PHE A 133 0.65 -4.80 15.29
C PHE A 133 1.65 -5.78 15.86
N LEU A 134 2.23 -6.66 15.02
CA LEU A 134 3.29 -7.57 15.43
C LEU A 134 4.52 -6.80 15.90
N LEU A 135 4.97 -5.79 15.15
CA LEU A 135 6.12 -4.96 15.52
C LEU A 135 5.85 -4.11 16.77
N GLN A 136 4.63 -3.61 16.92
CA GLN A 136 4.21 -2.87 18.10
C GLN A 136 4.23 -3.78 19.35
N TYR A 137 3.81 -5.03 19.21
CA TYR A 137 3.87 -6.05 20.26
C TYR A 137 5.33 -6.38 20.64
N LEU A 138 6.25 -6.37 19.68
CA LEU A 138 7.69 -6.55 19.90
C LEU A 138 8.39 -5.28 20.44
N GLY A 139 7.66 -4.20 20.70
CA GLY A 139 8.20 -2.96 21.28
C GLY A 139 8.82 -1.98 20.28
N SER A 140 8.60 -2.16 18.97
CA SER A 140 9.06 -1.24 17.94
C SER A 140 8.16 0.00 17.80
N THR A 141 8.75 1.15 17.47
CA THR A 141 8.01 2.40 17.17
C THR A 141 7.60 2.47 15.70
N ALA A 142 6.91 1.43 15.23
CA ALA A 142 6.39 1.32 13.87
C ALA A 142 5.37 2.42 13.54
N SER A 143 5.33 2.89 12.29
CA SER A 143 4.27 3.78 11.80
C SER A 143 3.42 3.05 10.78
N LEU A 144 2.16 2.79 11.11
CA LEU A 144 1.20 2.09 10.25
C LEU A 144 1.09 2.74 8.86
N VAL A 145 1.08 4.06 8.78
CA VAL A 145 1.00 4.82 7.52
C VAL A 145 2.20 4.54 6.61
N ARG A 146 3.41 4.36 7.18
CA ARG A 146 4.61 4.03 6.40
C ARG A 146 4.53 2.61 5.81
N PHE A 147 4.00 1.66 6.57
CA PHE A 147 3.75 0.29 6.08
C PHE A 147 2.73 0.30 4.96
N TRP A 148 1.62 1.01 5.16
CA TRP A 148 0.55 1.17 4.18
C TRP A 148 1.02 1.82 2.87
N CYS A 149 1.81 2.89 2.97
CA CYS A 149 2.48 3.52 1.83
C CYS A 149 3.33 2.48 1.07
N MET A 150 4.32 1.88 1.75
CA MET A 150 5.23 0.90 1.16
C MET A 150 4.49 -0.28 0.52
N TRP A 151 3.52 -0.89 1.21
CA TRP A 151 2.78 -2.02 0.67
C TRP A 151 1.94 -1.62 -0.55
N GLY A 152 1.33 -0.44 -0.52
CA GLY A 152 0.60 0.11 -1.68
C GLY A 152 1.47 0.23 -2.93
N TYR A 153 2.69 0.77 -2.80
CA TYR A 153 3.62 0.88 -3.92
C TYR A 153 4.14 -0.47 -4.43
N SER A 154 4.28 -1.47 -3.54
CA SER A 154 4.67 -2.83 -3.94
C SER A 154 3.70 -3.48 -4.92
N LEU A 155 2.43 -3.05 -4.91
CA LEU A 155 1.39 -3.56 -5.80
C LEU A 155 1.47 -2.99 -7.22
N PHE A 156 2.18 -1.89 -7.42
CA PHE A 156 2.23 -1.18 -8.70
C PHE A 156 2.70 -2.09 -9.84
N ILE A 157 3.69 -2.94 -9.57
CA ILE A 157 4.27 -3.83 -10.59
C ILE A 157 3.24 -4.79 -11.19
N PHE A 158 2.20 -5.16 -10.44
CA PHE A 158 1.15 -6.04 -10.94
C PHE A 158 0.25 -5.37 -12.00
N ILE A 159 0.19 -4.03 -12.04
CA ILE A 159 -0.59 -3.29 -13.04
C ILE A 159 -0.04 -3.53 -14.46
N PRO A 160 1.23 -3.18 -14.79
CA PRO A 160 1.78 -3.48 -16.11
C PRO A 160 1.88 -4.99 -16.35
N THR A 161 2.13 -5.80 -15.32
CA THR A 161 2.12 -7.26 -15.44
C THR A 161 0.78 -7.80 -15.94
N ALA A 162 -0.36 -7.27 -15.48
CA ALA A 162 -1.67 -7.71 -15.94
C ALA A 162 -1.86 -7.54 -17.47
N PHE A 163 -1.28 -6.49 -18.07
CA PHE A 163 -1.27 -6.32 -19.53
C PHE A 163 -0.41 -7.39 -20.22
N LEU A 164 0.75 -7.72 -19.65
CA LEU A 164 1.62 -8.76 -20.19
C LEU A 164 1.01 -10.17 -20.06
N LEU A 165 0.21 -10.42 -19.01
CA LEU A 165 -0.52 -11.68 -18.82
C LEU A 165 -1.63 -11.90 -19.86
N LEU A 166 -2.02 -10.88 -20.63
CA LEU A 166 -3.00 -11.04 -21.71
C LEU A 166 -2.49 -11.96 -22.84
N ILE A 167 -1.16 -12.10 -22.99
CA ILE A 167 -0.56 -12.96 -24.01
C ILE A 167 -1.02 -14.41 -23.79
N PRO A 168 -1.66 -15.07 -24.78
CA PRO A 168 -2.24 -16.41 -24.63
C PRO A 168 -1.18 -17.52 -24.76
N VAL A 169 -0.11 -17.41 -23.98
CA VAL A 169 0.99 -18.38 -23.91
C VAL A 169 1.25 -18.73 -22.44
N GLU A 170 0.82 -19.93 -22.05
CA GLU A 170 0.74 -20.31 -20.64
C GLU A 170 2.10 -20.29 -19.93
N PHE A 171 3.15 -20.83 -20.56
CA PHE A 171 4.50 -20.79 -20.03
C PHE A 171 4.97 -19.35 -19.77
N LEU A 172 4.68 -18.44 -20.70
CA LEU A 172 5.09 -17.04 -20.58
C LEU A 172 4.34 -16.33 -19.43
N ARG A 173 3.05 -16.63 -19.22
CA ARG A 173 2.27 -16.10 -18.09
C ARG A 173 2.88 -16.49 -16.74
N TRP A 174 3.29 -17.75 -16.59
CA TRP A 174 3.98 -18.23 -15.39
C TRP A 174 5.30 -17.52 -15.15
N VAL A 175 6.13 -17.38 -16.19
CA VAL A 175 7.42 -16.67 -16.07
C VAL A 175 7.20 -15.21 -15.67
N ILE A 176 6.27 -14.51 -16.33
CA ILE A 176 5.97 -13.10 -16.05
C ILE A 176 5.50 -12.91 -14.60
N ILE A 177 4.54 -13.73 -14.13
CA ILE A 177 4.00 -13.56 -12.77
C ILE A 177 5.03 -13.87 -11.69
N LEU A 178 5.90 -14.86 -11.91
CA LEU A 178 6.97 -15.20 -10.97
C LEU A 178 8.02 -14.08 -10.90
N ILE A 179 8.36 -13.45 -12.03
CA ILE A 179 9.27 -12.30 -12.06
C ILE A 179 8.64 -11.11 -11.33
N ALA A 180 7.37 -10.80 -11.61
CA ALA A 180 6.65 -9.70 -10.96
C ALA A 180 6.52 -9.92 -9.44
N GLY A 181 6.15 -11.14 -9.03
CA GLY A 181 6.10 -11.54 -7.62
C GLY A 181 7.45 -11.42 -6.94
N SER A 182 8.53 -11.88 -7.59
CA SER A 182 9.90 -11.76 -7.06
C SER A 182 10.33 -10.30 -6.88
N ALA A 183 10.01 -9.43 -7.84
CA ALA A 183 10.34 -8.01 -7.78
C ALA A 183 9.54 -7.28 -6.69
N SER A 184 8.24 -7.55 -6.57
CA SER A 184 7.40 -7.02 -5.47
C SER A 184 7.88 -7.50 -4.10
N ALA A 185 8.19 -8.80 -4.00
CA ALA A 185 8.72 -9.44 -2.79
C ALA A 185 10.08 -8.87 -2.39
N SER A 186 10.98 -8.66 -3.36
CA SER A 186 12.29 -8.04 -3.14
C SER A 186 12.16 -6.59 -2.66
N PHE A 187 11.24 -5.82 -3.25
CA PHE A 187 10.98 -4.45 -2.83
C PHE A 187 10.52 -4.37 -1.37
N VAL A 188 9.55 -5.21 -0.96
CA VAL A 188 9.11 -5.23 0.44
C VAL A 188 10.21 -5.74 1.37
N ALA A 189 10.91 -6.82 1.01
CA ALA A 189 11.97 -7.41 1.83
C ALA A 189 13.13 -6.44 2.09
N LEU A 190 13.60 -5.74 1.04
CA LEU A 190 14.70 -4.78 1.16
C LEU A 190 14.33 -3.60 2.06
N ASN A 191 13.08 -3.14 1.96
CA ASN A 191 12.61 -2.06 2.80
C ASN A 191 12.38 -2.49 4.25
N LEU A 192 11.77 -3.65 4.50
CA LEU A 192 11.63 -4.21 5.85
C LEU A 192 12.98 -4.40 6.53
N LYS A 193 13.99 -4.85 5.78
CA LYS A 193 15.36 -5.02 6.27
C LYS A 193 15.99 -3.71 6.73
N SER A 194 15.71 -2.60 6.05
CA SER A 194 16.19 -1.27 6.49
C SER A 194 15.49 -0.79 7.76
N TYR A 195 14.29 -1.29 8.06
CA TYR A 195 13.47 -0.87 9.19
C TYR A 195 13.70 -1.69 10.47
N ILE A 196 13.97 -2.99 10.33
CA ILE A 196 14.03 -3.95 11.46
C ILE A 196 15.46 -4.44 11.65
N GLN A 197 15.97 -4.35 12.88
CA GLN A 197 17.25 -4.95 13.28
C GLN A 197 16.99 -6.07 14.30
N GLY A 198 17.62 -7.24 14.13
CA GLY A 198 17.57 -8.33 15.11
C GLY A 198 17.10 -9.68 14.56
N ASN A 199 16.82 -10.61 15.48
CA ASN A 199 16.53 -12.01 15.18
C ASN A 199 15.15 -12.24 14.52
N ASP A 200 14.17 -11.36 14.81
CA ASP A 200 12.82 -11.43 14.23
C ASP A 200 12.77 -11.04 12.74
N LEU A 201 13.85 -10.42 12.24
CA LEU A 201 13.97 -9.99 10.85
C LEU A 201 13.73 -11.14 9.87
N THR A 202 14.31 -12.32 10.13
CA THR A 202 14.18 -13.48 9.22
C THR A 202 12.73 -13.93 9.09
N LEU A 203 11.99 -13.99 10.21
CA LEU A 203 10.59 -14.39 10.22
C LEU A 203 9.73 -13.40 9.42
N LEU A 204 9.92 -12.08 9.65
CA LEU A 204 9.17 -11.05 8.95
C LEU A 204 9.49 -11.02 7.45
N LEU A 205 10.76 -11.19 7.07
CA LEU A 205 11.18 -11.26 5.67
C LEU A 205 10.55 -12.46 4.97
N VAL A 206 10.68 -13.67 5.53
CA VAL A 206 10.10 -14.90 4.95
C VAL A 206 8.58 -14.75 4.82
N THR A 207 7.91 -14.24 5.86
CA THR A 207 6.45 -14.02 5.83
C THR A 207 6.06 -13.04 4.73
N SER A 208 6.80 -11.93 4.57
CA SER A 208 6.54 -10.94 3.53
C SER A 208 6.75 -11.50 2.12
N LEU A 209 7.78 -12.32 1.91
CA LEU A 209 8.04 -13.00 0.65
C LEU A 209 6.89 -13.94 0.29
N VAL A 210 6.48 -14.79 1.23
CA VAL A 210 5.38 -15.75 1.03
C VAL A 210 4.09 -15.01 0.67
N LEU A 211 3.76 -13.93 1.37
CA LEU A 211 2.54 -13.16 1.10
C LEU A 211 2.56 -12.49 -0.28
N GLN A 212 3.70 -11.96 -0.73
CA GLN A 212 3.83 -11.35 -2.06
C GLN A 212 3.72 -12.38 -3.18
N PHE A 213 4.33 -13.56 -3.00
CA PHE A 213 4.14 -14.66 -3.95
C PHE A 213 2.72 -15.22 -3.92
N ALA A 214 2.10 -15.33 -2.75
CA ALA A 214 0.72 -15.79 -2.64
C ALA A 214 -0.24 -14.87 -3.41
N LEU A 215 -0.07 -13.55 -3.29
CA LEU A 215 -0.85 -12.59 -4.09
C LEU A 215 -0.57 -12.75 -5.59
N ALA A 216 0.69 -12.85 -5.98
CA ALA A 216 1.07 -13.00 -7.39
C ALA A 216 0.44 -14.26 -8.01
N LEU A 217 0.56 -15.40 -7.31
CA LEU A 217 -0.04 -16.67 -7.72
C LEU A 217 -1.57 -16.57 -7.77
N PHE A 218 -2.20 -15.94 -6.79
CA PHE A 218 -3.64 -15.70 -6.79
C PHE A 218 -4.09 -14.90 -8.02
N ILE A 219 -3.38 -13.81 -8.35
CA ILE A 219 -3.70 -12.99 -9.53
C ILE A 219 -3.65 -13.84 -10.80
N LYS A 220 -2.58 -14.63 -11.00
CA LYS A 220 -2.46 -15.48 -12.20
C LYS A 220 -3.55 -16.55 -12.22
N ILE A 221 -3.71 -17.32 -11.15
CA ILE A 221 -4.59 -18.49 -11.13
C ILE A 221 -6.06 -18.09 -11.28
N TRP A 222 -6.48 -16.99 -10.63
CA TRP A 222 -7.89 -16.59 -10.63
C TRP A 222 -8.27 -15.77 -11.86
N PHE A 223 -7.44 -14.81 -12.28
CA PHE A 223 -7.80 -13.85 -13.33
C PHE A 223 -7.27 -14.23 -14.71
N PHE A 224 -6.15 -14.96 -14.78
CA PHE A 224 -5.46 -15.30 -16.03
C PHE A 224 -5.21 -16.82 -16.14
N PRO A 225 -6.30 -17.62 -16.19
CA PRO A 225 -6.22 -19.08 -16.28
C PRO A 225 -5.56 -19.55 -17.58
#